data_AF-A0A1M6PSC4-F1
#
_entry.id   AF-A0A1M6PSC4-F1
#
_cell.length_a   1.000
_cell.length_b   1.000
_cell.length_c   1.000
_cell.angle_alpha   90.00
_cell.angle_beta   90.00
_cell.angle_gamma   90.00
#
_symmetry.space_group_name_H-M   'P 1'
#
loop_
_entity.id
_entity.type
_entity.pdbx_description
1 polymer ?
#
loop_
_entity_poly.entity_id
_entity_poly.type
_entity_poly.pdbx_seq_one_letter_code
_entity_poly.pdbx_strand_id
1 'polypeptide(L)'
;MKQNHRKIFNNRKKGRRSRDSTCITFLFSLWIIQFSLAQQPGVSKQMNVIIILALILFILMKLIGKEKGTKAFFSLIINFLIIFTAIMLIAHNLNPITITILACILISYVSLFTINGKHPKTYAAFWSTLLTLAVLFFFIYFIGYAARIQGFSEEEFEEISLYSLYIGTNFTKLIISTIIMSLIGAIIDTAISISSSMNEVFLHNPSITRRKLFESGLNISRDILGTTTNTLYFAFVGGYMALILWLKDLHYSFGTIINSKVFCSEIISILCSSLGVTLIIPITAGITSYILLSKKQYAVADGNSSENLEHLSDSSPDLAIDSNLDTNKIDIIKGDDIP
;
A
#
# COMPACT_ATOMS: atom_id res chain seq x y z
N MET A 1 -43.03 -8.78 28.28
CA MET A 1 -41.59 -8.78 28.64
C MET A 1 -40.58 -8.88 27.46
N LYS A 2 -40.94 -9.34 26.25
CA LYS A 2 -39.96 -9.51 25.13
C LYS A 2 -39.69 -8.28 24.24
N GLN A 3 -40.45 -7.18 24.36
CA GLN A 3 -40.24 -5.97 23.53
C GLN A 3 -39.21 -4.97 24.09
N ASN A 4 -38.91 -4.97 25.40
CA ASN A 4 -37.96 -4.01 25.99
C ASN A 4 -36.48 -4.38 25.77
N HIS A 5 -36.15 -5.65 25.56
CA HIS A 5 -34.75 -6.05 25.35
C HIS A 5 -34.18 -5.67 23.97
N ARG A 6 -35.03 -5.51 22.94
CA ARG A 6 -34.56 -5.12 21.59
C ARG A 6 -34.16 -3.63 21.50
N LYS A 7 -34.79 -2.73 22.27
CA LYS A 7 -34.42 -1.31 22.29
C LYS A 7 -33.06 -1.03 22.94
N ILE A 8 -32.69 -1.79 23.97
CA ILE A 8 -31.41 -1.61 24.68
C ILE A 8 -30.22 -2.07 23.83
N PHE A 9 -30.37 -3.13 23.02
CA PHE A 9 -29.31 -3.59 22.14
C PHE A 9 -29.06 -2.64 20.95
N ASN A 10 -30.11 -2.00 20.43
CA ASN A 10 -29.96 -1.08 19.30
C ASN A 10 -29.34 0.27 19.71
N ASN A 11 -29.60 0.75 20.93
CA ASN A 11 -28.94 1.96 21.46
C ASN A 11 -27.45 1.74 21.80
N ARG A 12 -27.02 0.51 22.15
CA ARG A 12 -25.60 0.21 22.38
C ARG A 12 -24.76 0.17 21.09
N LYS A 13 -25.34 -0.14 19.93
CA LYS A 13 -24.63 -0.08 18.63
C LYS A 13 -24.46 1.36 18.11
N LYS A 14 -25.44 2.25 18.36
CA LYS A 14 -25.36 3.66 17.95
C LYS A 14 -24.32 4.45 18.76
N GLY A 15 -24.12 4.11 20.04
CA GLY A 15 -23.11 4.72 20.93
C GLY A 15 -21.68 4.14 20.89
N ARG A 16 -21.42 3.09 20.09
CA ARG A 16 -20.04 2.61 19.80
C ARG A 16 -19.46 3.24 18.55
N ARG A 17 -20.28 3.49 17.52
CA ARG A 17 -19.82 4.11 16.25
C ARG A 17 -19.39 5.57 16.39
N SER A 18 -19.80 6.25 17.46
CA SER A 18 -19.41 7.64 17.77
C SER A 18 -18.16 7.76 18.65
N ARG A 19 -17.72 6.66 19.28
CA ARG A 19 -16.58 6.66 20.23
C ARG A 19 -15.24 6.46 19.53
N ASP A 20 -15.24 5.72 18.42
CA ASP A 20 -14.02 5.51 17.63
C ASP A 20 -13.58 6.80 16.93
N SER A 21 -14.52 7.62 16.45
CA SER A 21 -14.21 8.93 15.84
C SER A 21 -13.65 9.92 16.85
N THR A 22 -14.13 9.91 18.11
CA THR A 22 -13.64 10.83 19.15
C THR A 22 -12.22 10.50 19.60
N CYS A 23 -11.84 9.22 19.64
CA CYS A 23 -10.48 8.82 19.99
C CYS A 23 -9.46 9.24 18.92
N ILE A 24 -9.79 9.06 17.63
CA ILE A 24 -8.93 9.50 16.52
C ILE A 24 -8.79 11.03 16.52
N THR A 25 -9.88 11.76 16.76
CA THR A 25 -9.85 13.23 16.78
C THR A 25 -9.03 13.75 17.96
N PHE A 26 -9.05 13.06 19.11
CA PHE A 26 -8.25 13.43 20.29
C PHE A 26 -6.76 13.16 20.10
N LEU A 27 -6.40 12.03 19.48
CA LEU A 27 -5.01 11.75 19.09
C LEU A 27 -4.51 12.76 18.04
N PHE A 28 -5.38 13.17 17.12
CA PHE A 28 -5.08 14.19 16.11
C PHE A 28 -4.88 15.59 16.72
N SER A 29 -5.69 15.97 17.71
CA SER A 29 -5.52 17.24 18.43
C SER A 29 -4.26 17.27 19.30
N LEU A 30 -3.96 16.15 19.97
CA LEU A 30 -2.72 16.00 20.75
C LEU A 30 -1.49 16.08 19.82
N TRP A 31 -1.61 15.59 18.60
CA TRP A 31 -0.59 15.64 17.57
C TRP A 31 -0.34 17.06 17.04
N ILE A 32 -1.39 17.84 16.73
CA ILE A 32 -1.22 19.25 16.31
C ILE A 32 -0.45 20.04 17.38
N ILE A 33 -0.75 19.78 18.65
CA ILE A 33 -0.09 20.46 19.77
C ILE A 33 1.40 20.05 19.86
N GLN A 34 1.72 18.77 19.76
CA GLN A 34 3.11 18.28 19.78
C GLN A 34 3.92 18.73 18.55
N PHE A 35 3.31 18.71 17.35
CA PHE A 35 3.95 19.17 16.12
C PHE A 35 4.22 20.69 16.14
N SER A 36 3.29 21.47 16.69
CA SER A 36 3.44 22.92 16.88
C SER A 36 4.57 23.26 17.86
N LEU A 37 4.75 22.46 18.92
CA LEU A 37 5.83 22.64 19.90
C LEU A 37 7.23 22.26 19.37
N ALA A 38 7.31 21.48 18.29
CA ALA A 38 8.58 21.02 17.70
C ALA A 38 9.19 22.00 16.67
N GLN A 39 8.56 23.15 16.41
CA GLN A 39 9.08 24.11 15.42
C GLN A 39 10.27 24.92 15.97
N GLN A 40 11.45 24.70 15.37
CA GLN A 40 12.66 25.49 15.56
C GLN A 40 12.69 26.72 14.60
N PRO A 41 13.23 27.87 15.02
CA PRO A 41 13.12 29.15 14.29
C PRO A 41 13.90 29.24 12.94
N GLY A 42 14.76 28.27 12.61
CA GLY A 42 15.51 28.21 11.34
C GLY A 42 14.79 27.52 10.17
N VAL A 43 13.62 26.94 10.40
CA VAL A 43 12.91 26.04 9.46
C VAL A 43 11.99 26.80 8.48
N SER A 44 11.91 28.13 8.60
CA SER A 44 10.88 28.97 7.96
C SER A 44 10.91 29.01 6.42
N LYS A 45 12.09 28.98 5.78
CA LYS A 45 12.17 29.01 4.30
C LYS A 45 11.90 27.65 3.65
N GLN A 46 12.39 26.55 4.22
CA GLN A 46 12.20 25.21 3.67
C GLN A 46 10.76 24.70 3.84
N MET A 47 10.10 25.04 4.96
CA MET A 47 8.69 24.71 5.17
C MET A 47 7.76 25.34 4.15
N ASN A 48 8.02 26.58 3.72
CA ASN A 48 7.20 27.24 2.71
C ASN A 48 7.23 26.49 1.36
N VAL A 49 8.39 25.99 0.94
CA VAL A 49 8.52 25.24 -0.33
C VAL A 49 7.81 23.89 -0.24
N ILE A 50 7.95 23.16 0.87
CA ILE A 50 7.27 21.88 1.08
C ILE A 50 5.75 22.05 1.04
N ILE A 51 5.23 23.09 1.69
CA ILE A 51 3.79 23.40 1.68
C ILE A 51 3.31 23.73 0.27
N ILE A 52 4.06 24.53 -0.49
CA ILE A 52 3.73 24.85 -1.89
C ILE A 52 3.70 23.57 -2.74
N LEU A 53 4.71 22.71 -2.63
CA LEU A 53 4.77 21.46 -3.40
C LEU A 53 3.64 20.49 -3.02
N ALA A 54 3.32 20.39 -1.73
CA ALA A 54 2.19 19.59 -1.26
C ALA A 54 0.85 20.12 -1.78
N LEU A 55 0.69 21.44 -1.88
CA LEU A 55 -0.50 22.08 -2.43
C LEU A 55 -0.62 21.83 -3.94
N ILE A 56 0.47 21.94 -4.69
CA ILE A 56 0.51 21.59 -6.12
C ILE A 56 0.12 20.13 -6.31
N LEU A 57 0.71 19.21 -5.54
CA LEU A 57 0.38 17.79 -5.57
C LEU A 57 -1.11 17.56 -5.29
N PHE A 58 -1.66 18.22 -4.26
CA PHE A 58 -3.07 18.12 -3.92
C PHE A 58 -3.99 18.57 -5.07
N ILE A 59 -3.68 19.72 -5.70
CA ILE A 59 -4.45 20.23 -6.84
C ILE A 59 -4.41 19.24 -8.00
N LEU A 60 -3.23 18.72 -8.36
CA LEU A 60 -3.08 17.75 -9.45
C LEU A 60 -3.84 16.45 -9.15
N MET A 61 -3.71 15.90 -7.95
CA MET A 61 -4.44 14.69 -7.54
C MET A 61 -5.95 14.91 -7.57
N LYS A 62 -6.43 16.07 -7.12
CA LYS A 62 -7.85 16.42 -7.16
C LYS A 62 -8.35 16.58 -8.59
N LEU A 63 -7.57 17.21 -9.47
CA LEU A 63 -7.95 17.46 -10.85
C LEU A 63 -8.02 16.15 -11.67
N ILE A 64 -6.99 15.30 -11.55
CA ILE A 64 -6.85 14.05 -12.33
C ILE A 64 -7.65 12.91 -11.69
N GLY A 65 -7.49 12.72 -10.38
CA GLY A 65 -8.10 11.61 -9.63
C GLY A 65 -9.51 11.90 -9.10
N LYS A 66 -10.05 13.12 -9.29
CA LYS A 66 -11.35 13.56 -8.78
C LYS A 66 -11.49 13.27 -7.27
N GLU A 67 -12.58 12.62 -6.86
CA GLU A 67 -12.79 12.23 -5.45
C GLU A 67 -11.77 11.20 -4.95
N LYS A 68 -11.35 10.26 -5.80
CA LYS A 68 -10.38 9.23 -5.41
C LYS A 68 -9.01 9.84 -5.14
N GLY A 69 -8.60 10.82 -5.96
CA GLY A 69 -7.36 11.56 -5.75
C GLY A 69 -7.36 12.37 -4.45
N THR A 70 -8.49 13.01 -4.12
CA THR A 70 -8.64 13.71 -2.84
C THR A 70 -8.53 12.74 -1.65
N LYS A 71 -9.22 11.59 -1.73
CA LYS A 71 -9.14 10.54 -0.70
C LYS A 71 -7.74 9.96 -0.56
N ALA A 72 -7.01 9.78 -1.66
CA ALA A 72 -5.63 9.31 -1.67
C ALA A 72 -4.67 10.29 -0.98
N PHE A 73 -4.80 11.60 -1.22
CA PHE A 73 -3.99 12.60 -0.54
C PHE A 73 -4.24 12.63 0.98
N PHE A 74 -5.50 12.59 1.42
CA PHE A 74 -5.81 12.49 2.85
C PHE A 74 -5.31 11.17 3.46
N SER A 75 -5.40 10.06 2.72
CA SER A 75 -4.84 8.78 3.14
C SER A 75 -3.33 8.86 3.34
N LEU A 76 -2.60 9.56 2.47
CA LEU A 76 -1.16 9.78 2.60
C LEU A 76 -0.84 10.51 3.90
N ILE A 77 -1.56 11.60 4.22
CA ILE A 77 -1.39 12.33 5.48
C ILE A 77 -1.65 11.40 6.68
N ILE A 78 -2.74 10.64 6.67
CA ILE A 78 -3.06 9.73 7.77
C ILE A 78 -1.98 8.64 7.92
N ASN A 79 -1.47 8.09 6.81
CA ASN A 79 -0.39 7.11 6.85
C ASN A 79 0.90 7.70 7.42
N PHE A 80 1.25 8.92 7.03
CA PHE A 80 2.37 9.64 7.62
C PHE A 80 2.21 9.80 9.14
N LEU A 81 1.01 10.14 9.61
CA LEU A 81 0.70 10.23 11.04
C LEU A 81 0.83 8.89 11.77
N ILE A 82 0.40 7.81 11.14
CA ILE A 82 0.52 6.46 11.72
C ILE A 82 2.00 6.08 11.87
N ILE A 83 2.81 6.32 10.83
CA ILE A 83 4.26 6.06 10.86
C ILE A 83 4.93 6.91 11.94
N PHE A 84 4.63 8.21 11.98
CA PHE A 84 5.18 9.12 12.98
C PHE A 84 4.81 8.70 14.41
N THR A 85 3.55 8.32 14.64
CA THR A 85 3.09 7.83 15.95
C THR A 85 3.77 6.52 16.32
N ALA A 86 3.99 5.63 15.35
CA ALA A 86 4.74 4.39 15.56
C ALA A 86 6.18 4.67 16.01
N ILE A 87 6.87 5.61 15.36
CA ILE A 87 8.23 6.04 15.77
C ILE A 87 8.22 6.61 17.19
N MET A 88 7.26 7.48 17.52
CA MET A 88 7.14 8.04 18.87
C MET A 88 6.86 6.97 19.93
N LEU A 89 6.02 5.99 19.65
CA LEU A 89 5.76 4.87 20.56
C LEU A 89 7.02 4.02 20.80
N ILE A 90 7.80 3.77 19.74
CA ILE A 90 9.09 3.06 19.84
C ILE A 90 10.08 3.85 20.70
N ALA A 91 10.12 5.19 20.54
CA ALA A 91 10.96 6.06 21.35
C ALA A 91 10.60 6.01 22.86
N HIS A 92 9.35 5.70 23.21
CA HIS A 92 8.92 5.44 24.59
C HIS A 92 9.26 4.02 25.10
N ASN A 93 10.25 3.34 24.50
CA ASN A 93 10.75 2.01 24.87
C ASN A 93 9.72 0.86 24.74
N LEU A 94 8.68 1.05 23.93
CA LEU A 94 7.77 -0.05 23.58
C LEU A 94 8.41 -0.98 22.54
N ASN A 95 7.96 -2.23 22.48
CA ASN A 95 8.55 -3.24 21.60
C ASN A 95 8.36 -2.85 20.11
N PRO A 96 9.45 -2.64 19.34
CA PRO A 96 9.38 -2.19 17.95
C PRO A 96 8.55 -3.11 17.05
N ILE A 97 8.69 -4.42 17.23
CA ILE A 97 8.01 -5.43 16.42
C ILE A 97 6.50 -5.28 16.51
N THR A 98 5.98 -5.18 17.74
CA THR A 98 4.54 -5.12 17.99
C THR A 98 3.94 -3.85 17.39
N ILE A 99 4.64 -2.73 17.54
CA ILE A 99 4.20 -1.43 17.01
C ILE A 99 4.20 -1.46 15.49
N THR A 100 5.23 -2.00 14.86
CA THR A 100 5.30 -2.11 13.40
C THR A 100 4.17 -2.96 12.85
N ILE A 101 3.88 -4.11 13.44
CA ILE A 101 2.77 -4.96 12.99
C ILE A 101 1.44 -4.19 13.08
N LEU A 102 1.18 -3.52 14.20
CA LEU A 102 -0.04 -2.73 14.37
C LEU A 102 -0.13 -1.58 13.37
N ALA A 103 0.98 -0.87 13.15
CA ALA A 103 1.07 0.22 12.19
C ALA A 103 0.83 -0.26 10.75
N CYS A 104 1.44 -1.37 10.33
CA CYS A 104 1.23 -1.94 8.99
C CYS A 104 -0.22 -2.38 8.77
N ILE A 105 -0.88 -2.96 9.79
CA ILE A 105 -2.32 -3.31 9.72
C ILE A 105 -3.15 -2.03 9.55
N LEU A 106 -2.88 -0.99 10.32
CA LEU A 106 -3.58 0.29 10.25
C LEU A 106 -3.36 0.99 8.91
N ILE A 107 -2.12 1.07 8.43
CA ILE A 107 -1.77 1.64 7.13
C ILE A 107 -2.48 0.88 6.01
N SER A 108 -2.46 -0.46 6.04
CA SER A 108 -3.17 -1.29 5.06
C SER A 108 -4.66 -1.01 5.06
N TYR A 109 -5.26 -0.90 6.24
CA TYR A 109 -6.68 -0.61 6.37
C TYR A 109 -7.02 0.80 5.84
N VAL A 110 -6.28 1.83 6.27
CA VAL A 110 -6.53 3.22 5.86
C VAL A 110 -6.33 3.38 4.37
N SER A 111 -5.19 2.93 3.82
CA SER A 111 -4.88 3.02 2.39
C SER A 111 -5.93 2.36 1.52
N LEU A 112 -6.28 1.10 1.83
CA LEU A 112 -7.18 0.35 0.97
C LEU A 112 -8.62 0.84 1.07
N PHE A 113 -9.17 0.97 2.28
CA PHE A 113 -10.60 1.25 2.47
C PHE A 113 -10.96 2.73 2.28
N THR A 114 -10.05 3.67 2.55
CA THR A 114 -10.33 5.11 2.35
C THR A 114 -10.38 5.45 0.86
N ILE A 115 -9.46 4.88 0.07
CA ILE A 115 -9.34 5.17 -1.36
C ILE A 115 -10.36 4.40 -2.18
N ASN A 116 -10.46 3.08 -1.94
CA ASN A 116 -11.24 2.18 -2.78
C ASN A 116 -12.65 1.89 -2.22
N GLY A 117 -12.94 2.27 -0.98
CA GLY A 117 -14.20 1.90 -0.34
C GLY A 117 -14.35 0.40 -0.09
N LYS A 118 -15.56 -0.03 0.28
CA LYS A 118 -15.85 -1.40 0.73
C LYS A 118 -16.31 -2.30 -0.42
N HIS A 119 -15.39 -2.60 -1.33
CA HIS A 119 -15.63 -3.53 -2.45
C HIS A 119 -14.96 -4.89 -2.21
N PRO A 120 -15.45 -5.97 -2.86
CA PRO A 120 -14.85 -7.31 -2.74
C PRO A 120 -13.37 -7.31 -3.15
N LYS A 121 -12.98 -6.51 -4.16
CA LYS A 121 -11.57 -6.32 -4.52
C LYS A 121 -10.73 -5.73 -3.39
N THR A 122 -11.25 -4.75 -2.66
CA THR A 122 -10.56 -4.13 -1.52
C THR A 122 -10.38 -5.12 -0.37
N TYR A 123 -11.40 -5.93 -0.09
CA TYR A 123 -11.27 -7.00 0.92
C TYR A 123 -10.27 -8.07 0.50
N ALA A 124 -10.24 -8.44 -0.78
CA ALA A 124 -9.25 -9.38 -1.31
C ALA A 124 -7.83 -8.83 -1.16
N ALA A 125 -7.61 -7.57 -1.56
CA ALA A 125 -6.32 -6.89 -1.37
C ALA A 125 -5.91 -6.87 0.10
N PHE A 126 -6.80 -6.47 1.01
CA PHE A 126 -6.50 -6.35 2.42
C PHE A 126 -6.09 -7.69 3.06
N TRP A 127 -6.85 -8.76 2.83
CA TRP A 127 -6.49 -10.08 3.35
C TRP A 127 -5.20 -10.63 2.73
N SER A 128 -4.95 -10.33 1.46
CA SER A 128 -3.71 -10.71 0.78
C SER A 128 -2.50 -10.00 1.37
N THR A 129 -2.61 -8.70 1.63
CA THR A 129 -1.60 -7.90 2.30
C THR A 129 -1.30 -8.43 3.71
N LEU A 130 -2.32 -8.72 4.52
CA LEU A 130 -2.14 -9.27 5.86
C LEU A 130 -1.45 -10.64 5.86
N LEU A 131 -1.87 -11.54 4.96
CA LEU A 131 -1.29 -12.87 4.86
C LEU A 131 0.17 -12.80 4.41
N THR A 132 0.47 -11.96 3.40
CA THR A 132 1.84 -11.75 2.92
C THR A 132 2.71 -11.16 4.02
N LEU A 133 2.20 -10.15 4.74
CA LEU A 133 2.92 -9.52 5.84
C LEU A 133 3.26 -10.52 6.95
N ALA A 134 2.34 -11.44 7.28
CA ALA A 134 2.59 -12.48 8.28
C ALA A 134 3.71 -13.44 7.86
N VAL A 135 3.71 -13.86 6.59
CA VAL A 135 4.77 -14.74 6.04
C VAL A 135 6.11 -14.02 5.99
N LEU A 136 6.14 -12.77 5.51
CA LEU A 136 7.36 -11.97 5.46
C LEU A 136 7.90 -11.63 6.83
N PHE A 137 7.03 -11.35 7.80
CA PHE A 137 7.44 -11.13 9.17
C PHE A 137 8.24 -12.32 9.70
N PHE A 138 7.73 -13.54 9.50
CA PHE A 138 8.42 -14.77 9.92
C PHE A 138 9.77 -14.94 9.22
N PHE A 139 9.81 -14.68 7.91
CA PHE A 139 11.03 -14.80 7.10
C PHE A 139 12.10 -13.76 7.48
N ILE A 140 11.71 -12.48 7.60
CA ILE A 140 12.59 -11.37 7.97
C ILE A 140 13.06 -11.53 9.41
N TYR A 141 12.21 -12.03 10.31
CA TYR A 141 12.63 -12.32 11.68
C TYR A 141 13.78 -13.32 11.71
N PHE A 142 13.71 -14.40 10.92
CA PHE A 142 14.79 -15.40 10.87
C PHE A 142 16.08 -14.85 10.23
N ILE A 143 15.95 -14.11 9.13
CA ILE A 143 17.09 -13.52 8.41
C ILE A 143 17.74 -12.39 9.21
N GLY A 144 16.94 -11.58 9.91
CA GLY A 144 17.43 -10.44 10.69
C GLY A 144 18.45 -10.85 11.76
N TYR A 145 18.25 -12.02 12.39
CA TYR A 145 19.25 -12.58 13.32
C TYR A 145 20.50 -13.13 12.61
N ALA A 146 20.34 -13.70 11.42
CA ALA A 146 21.45 -14.25 10.64
C ALA A 146 22.34 -13.15 10.03
N ALA A 147 21.75 -12.02 9.64
CA ALA A 147 22.43 -10.95 8.92
C ALA A 147 23.37 -10.11 9.80
N ARG A 148 23.16 -10.08 11.13
CA ARG A 148 23.99 -9.32 12.11
C ARG A 148 24.21 -7.83 11.76
N ILE A 149 23.33 -7.19 10.99
CA ILE A 149 23.47 -5.79 10.52
C ILE A 149 23.07 -4.79 11.62
N GLN A 150 23.28 -5.13 12.89
CA GLN A 150 22.80 -4.31 14.01
C GLN A 150 23.67 -3.08 14.26
N GLY A 151 23.03 -1.99 14.67
CA GLY A 151 23.68 -0.73 15.07
C GLY A 151 24.01 0.19 13.90
N PHE A 152 24.49 1.39 14.22
CA PHE A 152 24.87 2.40 13.23
C PHE A 152 26.07 1.95 12.41
N SER A 153 26.12 2.45 11.18
CA SER A 153 27.28 2.36 10.31
C SER A 153 28.34 3.40 10.69
N GLU A 154 29.57 3.23 10.20
CA GLU A 154 30.65 4.19 10.49
C GLU A 154 30.34 5.55 9.86
N GLU A 155 29.67 5.55 8.71
CA GLU A 155 29.24 6.73 7.97
C GLU A 155 28.16 7.54 8.72
N GLU A 156 27.29 6.86 9.48
CA GLU A 156 26.28 7.51 10.33
C GLU A 156 26.84 7.94 11.70
N PHE A 157 27.98 7.36 12.11
CA PHE A 157 28.51 7.55 13.46
C PHE A 157 29.05 8.97 13.69
N GLU A 158 29.60 9.60 12.65
CA GLU A 158 30.20 10.94 12.75
C GLU A 158 29.15 12.00 13.16
N GLU A 159 27.94 11.93 12.58
CA GLU A 159 26.83 12.83 12.92
C GLU A 159 26.15 12.49 14.25
N ILE A 160 26.10 11.21 14.63
CA ILE A 160 25.35 10.73 15.81
C ILE A 160 26.22 10.73 17.08
N SER A 161 27.55 10.77 16.95
CA SER A 161 28.51 10.75 18.08
C SER A 161 28.29 11.83 19.14
N LEU A 162 27.66 12.94 18.76
CA LEU A 162 27.30 14.06 19.64
C LEU A 162 26.04 13.80 20.50
N TYR A 163 25.28 12.73 20.20
CA TYR A 163 24.04 12.37 20.88
C TYR A 163 24.21 11.13 21.77
N SER A 164 23.30 10.96 22.74
CA SER A 164 23.25 9.75 23.56
C SER A 164 22.94 8.53 22.69
N LEU A 165 23.94 7.67 22.46
CA LEU A 165 23.80 6.38 21.77
C LEU A 165 22.96 5.34 22.55
N TYR A 166 22.52 5.68 23.77
CA TYR A 166 21.67 4.80 24.57
C TYR A 166 20.23 4.80 24.05
N ILE A 167 20.00 3.95 23.05
CA ILE A 167 18.65 3.55 22.66
C ILE A 167 18.26 2.38 23.58
N GLY A 168 17.28 2.60 24.46
CA GLY A 168 16.77 1.59 25.41
C GLY A 168 16.05 0.40 24.74
N THR A 169 16.24 0.19 23.44
CA THR A 169 15.61 -0.87 22.64
C THR A 169 16.65 -1.60 21.78
N ASN A 170 16.36 -2.88 21.48
CA ASN A 170 17.27 -3.73 20.72
C ASN A 170 17.30 -3.32 19.23
N PHE A 171 18.48 -2.93 18.73
CA PHE A 171 18.70 -2.51 17.34
C PHE A 171 18.28 -3.55 16.29
N THR A 172 18.43 -4.85 16.57
CA THR A 172 17.98 -5.91 15.65
C THR A 172 16.47 -5.82 15.41
N LYS A 173 15.70 -5.53 16.47
CA LYS A 173 14.24 -5.36 16.36
C LYS A 173 13.88 -4.09 15.56
N LEU A 174 14.66 -3.02 15.72
CA LEU A 174 14.45 -1.79 14.96
C LEU A 174 14.67 -2.00 13.46
N ILE A 175 15.76 -2.69 13.08
CA ILE A 175 16.05 -2.97 11.67
C ILE A 175 14.96 -3.85 11.04
N ILE A 176 14.54 -4.92 11.73
CA ILE A 176 13.42 -5.76 11.28
C ILE A 176 12.16 -4.89 11.07
N SER A 177 11.85 -4.03 12.04
CA SER A 177 10.72 -3.09 11.95
C SER A 177 10.82 -2.13 10.77
N THR A 178 12.00 -1.59 10.48
CA THR A 178 12.24 -0.67 9.36
C THR A 178 12.07 -1.37 8.01
N ILE A 179 12.61 -2.58 7.84
CA ILE A 179 12.45 -3.37 6.61
C ILE A 179 10.97 -3.69 6.35
N ILE A 180 10.22 -4.07 7.39
CA ILE A 180 8.78 -4.34 7.24
C ILE A 180 8.01 -3.06 6.90
N MET A 181 8.40 -1.93 7.48
CA MET A 181 7.77 -0.64 7.21
C MET A 181 8.08 -0.14 5.79
N SER A 182 9.27 -0.41 5.25
CA SER A 182 9.64 0.02 3.89
C SER A 182 8.86 -0.74 2.82
N LEU A 183 8.61 -2.04 3.01
CA LEU A 183 7.92 -2.88 2.01
C LEU A 183 6.39 -2.76 2.00
N ILE A 184 5.76 -2.25 3.06
CA ILE A 184 4.29 -2.24 3.19
C ILE A 184 3.60 -1.46 2.06
N GLY A 185 4.21 -0.35 1.62
CA GLY A 185 3.67 0.47 0.53
C GLY A 185 3.60 -0.30 -0.77
N ALA A 186 4.73 -0.90 -1.19
CA ALA A 186 4.80 -1.69 -2.42
C ALA A 186 3.85 -2.90 -2.39
N ILE A 187 3.69 -3.54 -1.22
CA ILE A 187 2.73 -4.63 -1.01
C ILE A 187 1.28 -4.15 -1.20
N ILE A 188 0.88 -3.05 -0.56
CA ILE A 188 -0.49 -2.52 -0.70
C ILE A 188 -0.78 -2.15 -2.16
N ASP A 189 0.14 -1.46 -2.81
CA ASP A 189 0.00 -1.00 -4.20
C ASP A 189 -0.10 -2.18 -5.18
N THR A 190 0.71 -3.22 -4.98
CA THR A 190 0.66 -4.45 -5.78
C THR A 190 -0.65 -5.21 -5.56
N ALA A 191 -1.09 -5.36 -4.30
CA ALA A 191 -2.33 -6.07 -3.97
C ALA A 191 -3.57 -5.41 -4.59
N ILE A 192 -3.68 -4.09 -4.48
CA ILE A 192 -4.84 -3.39 -5.05
C ILE A 192 -4.81 -3.37 -6.57
N SER A 193 -3.63 -3.23 -7.18
CA SER A 193 -3.48 -3.25 -8.63
C SER A 193 -3.91 -4.60 -9.22
N ILE A 194 -3.44 -5.71 -8.65
CA ILE A 194 -3.82 -7.06 -9.10
C ILE A 194 -5.31 -7.31 -8.86
N SER A 195 -5.79 -7.06 -7.64
CA SER A 195 -7.19 -7.35 -7.30
C SER A 195 -8.18 -6.49 -8.09
N SER A 196 -7.83 -5.24 -8.42
CA SER A 196 -8.67 -4.37 -9.25
C SER A 196 -8.69 -4.82 -10.70
N SER A 197 -7.54 -5.18 -11.29
CA SER A 197 -7.48 -5.69 -12.66
C SER A 197 -8.23 -7.01 -12.81
N MET A 198 -8.08 -7.93 -11.85
CA MET A 198 -8.84 -9.18 -11.84
C MET A 198 -10.35 -8.96 -11.67
N ASN A 199 -10.74 -7.97 -10.87
CA ASN A 199 -12.15 -7.60 -10.74
C ASN A 199 -12.72 -7.10 -12.07
N GLU A 200 -11.95 -6.33 -12.85
CA GLU A 200 -12.37 -5.86 -14.18
C GLU A 200 -12.56 -7.03 -15.15
N VAL A 201 -11.60 -7.97 -15.18
CA VAL A 201 -11.72 -9.20 -15.99
C VAL A 201 -12.95 -10.01 -15.60
N PHE A 202 -13.26 -10.09 -14.31
CA PHE A 202 -14.45 -10.78 -13.81
C PHE A 202 -15.76 -10.08 -14.20
N LEU A 203 -15.80 -8.75 -14.21
CA LEU A 203 -16.97 -7.97 -14.63
C LEU A 203 -17.24 -8.16 -16.12
N HIS A 204 -16.20 -8.16 -16.96
CA HIS A 204 -16.34 -8.37 -18.41
C HIS A 204 -16.58 -9.82 -18.82
N ASN A 205 -16.17 -10.79 -18.00
CA ASN A 205 -16.42 -12.21 -18.26
C ASN A 205 -16.94 -12.93 -17.01
N PRO A 206 -18.22 -12.77 -16.66
CA PRO A 206 -18.78 -13.35 -15.44
C PRO A 206 -18.80 -14.89 -15.45
N SER A 207 -18.72 -15.54 -16.60
CA SER A 207 -18.69 -17.01 -16.74
C SER A 207 -17.29 -17.61 -16.56
N ILE A 208 -16.27 -16.79 -16.32
CA ILE A 208 -14.89 -17.24 -16.13
C ILE A 208 -14.75 -18.23 -14.97
N THR A 209 -14.00 -19.31 -15.21
CA THR A 209 -13.67 -20.30 -14.17
C THR A 209 -12.59 -19.78 -13.24
N ARG A 210 -12.58 -20.21 -11.97
CA ARG A 210 -11.57 -19.83 -10.96
C ARG A 210 -10.13 -19.97 -11.47
N ARG A 211 -9.82 -21.09 -12.14
CA ARG A 211 -8.49 -21.36 -12.71
C ARG A 211 -8.10 -20.34 -13.77
N LYS A 212 -9.00 -20.05 -14.72
CA LYS A 212 -8.76 -19.06 -15.78
C LYS A 212 -8.59 -17.64 -15.22
N LEU A 213 -9.37 -17.28 -14.20
CA LEU A 213 -9.22 -15.98 -13.52
C LEU A 213 -7.88 -15.88 -12.78
N PHE A 214 -7.45 -16.97 -12.11
CA PHE A 214 -6.14 -17.03 -11.46
C PHE A 214 -4.99 -16.92 -12.46
N GLU A 215 -5.03 -17.68 -13.56
CA GLU A 215 -4.03 -17.61 -14.63
C GLU A 215 -3.97 -16.22 -15.28
N SER A 216 -5.12 -15.59 -15.50
CA SER A 216 -5.21 -14.20 -15.98
C SER A 216 -4.60 -13.22 -14.98
N GLY A 217 -4.91 -13.35 -13.69
CA GLY A 217 -4.32 -12.55 -12.63
C GLY A 217 -2.80 -12.69 -12.56
N LEU A 218 -2.28 -13.91 -12.71
CA LEU A 218 -0.84 -14.15 -12.79
C LEU A 218 -0.21 -13.49 -14.03
N ASN A 219 -0.85 -13.58 -15.20
CA ASN A 219 -0.35 -12.94 -16.41
C ASN A 219 -0.24 -11.41 -16.23
N ILE A 220 -1.28 -10.76 -15.72
CA ILE A 220 -1.30 -9.30 -15.46
C ILE A 220 -0.22 -8.91 -14.45
N SER A 221 -0.02 -9.74 -13.42
CA SER A 221 0.93 -9.44 -12.36
C SER A 221 2.41 -9.53 -12.77
N ARG A 222 2.74 -10.20 -13.88
CA ARG A 222 4.14 -10.27 -14.37
C ARG A 222 4.64 -8.89 -14.78
N ASP A 223 3.79 -8.07 -15.38
CA ASP A 223 4.15 -6.71 -15.78
C ASP A 223 4.27 -5.78 -14.57
N ILE A 224 3.44 -6.01 -13.54
CA ILE A 224 3.49 -5.28 -12.27
C ILE A 224 4.80 -5.60 -11.52
N LEU A 225 5.27 -6.85 -11.55
CA LEU A 225 6.50 -7.25 -10.87
C LEU A 225 7.72 -6.45 -11.38
N GLY A 226 7.87 -6.36 -12.70
CA GLY A 226 9.00 -5.65 -13.32
C GLY A 226 8.97 -4.16 -13.02
N THR A 227 7.81 -3.52 -13.19
CA THR A 227 7.64 -2.08 -12.92
C THR A 227 7.87 -1.74 -11.45
N THR A 228 7.30 -2.53 -10.53
CA THR A 228 7.47 -2.31 -9.09
C THR A 228 8.92 -2.49 -8.67
N THR A 229 9.60 -3.56 -9.13
CA THR A 229 11.02 -3.80 -8.80
C THR A 229 11.91 -2.64 -9.26
N ASN A 230 11.68 -2.12 -10.47
CA ASN A 230 12.42 -0.97 -10.97
C ASN A 230 12.18 0.29 -10.12
N THR A 231 10.95 0.53 -9.67
CA THR A 231 10.64 1.66 -8.77
C THR A 231 11.42 1.56 -7.46
N LEU A 232 11.49 0.37 -6.84
CA LEU A 232 12.28 0.18 -5.62
C LEU A 232 13.77 0.42 -5.86
N TYR A 233 14.30 -0.09 -6.96
CA TYR A 233 15.71 0.12 -7.33
C TYR A 233 16.05 1.60 -7.51
N PHE A 234 15.21 2.36 -8.22
CA PHE A 234 15.45 3.79 -8.42
C PHE A 234 15.28 4.61 -7.14
N ALA A 235 14.34 4.25 -6.27
CA ALA A 235 14.19 4.88 -4.95
C ALA A 235 15.48 4.73 -4.13
N PHE A 236 16.12 3.57 -4.19
CA PHE A 236 17.40 3.32 -3.54
C PHE A 236 18.54 4.12 -4.16
N VAL A 237 18.82 3.91 -5.45
CA VAL A 237 19.98 4.54 -6.10
C VAL A 237 19.87 6.06 -6.03
N GLY A 238 18.66 6.61 -6.22
CA GLY A 238 18.40 8.03 -6.07
C GLY A 238 18.60 8.55 -4.64
N GLY A 239 18.17 7.79 -3.63
CA GLY A 239 18.32 8.16 -2.22
C GLY A 239 19.77 8.19 -1.74
N TYR A 240 20.61 7.29 -2.25
CA TYR A 240 22.01 7.16 -1.85
C TYR A 240 23.00 7.79 -2.85
N MET A 241 22.52 8.44 -3.92
CA MET A 241 23.38 8.97 -4.98
C MET A 241 24.46 9.93 -4.46
N ALA A 242 24.10 10.82 -3.53
CA ALA A 242 25.05 11.75 -2.92
C ALA A 242 26.14 11.02 -2.10
N LEU A 243 25.76 9.99 -1.35
CA LEU A 243 26.70 9.18 -0.57
C LEU A 243 27.66 8.40 -1.48
N ILE A 244 27.15 7.81 -2.57
CA ILE A 244 27.97 7.12 -3.57
C ILE A 244 29.03 8.07 -4.15
N LEU A 245 28.64 9.29 -4.51
CA LEU A 245 29.56 10.31 -5.03
C LEU A 245 30.59 10.73 -4.00
N TRP A 246 30.17 10.97 -2.76
CA TRP A 246 31.07 11.33 -1.67
C TRP A 246 32.13 10.25 -1.40
N LEU A 247 31.73 8.98 -1.31
CA LEU A 247 32.67 7.87 -1.12
C LEU A 247 33.65 7.71 -2.29
N LYS A 248 33.19 7.96 -3.53
CA LYS A 248 34.06 7.99 -4.70
C LYS A 248 35.12 9.09 -4.58
N ASP A 249 34.74 10.29 -4.13
CA ASP A 249 35.66 11.42 -3.96
C ASP A 249 36.70 11.15 -2.86
N LEU A 250 36.35 10.34 -1.85
CA LEU A 250 37.29 9.83 -0.85
C LEU A 250 38.17 8.66 -1.35
N HIS A 251 38.12 8.33 -2.65
CA HIS A 251 38.89 7.26 -3.29
C HIS A 251 38.62 5.85 -2.72
N TYR A 252 37.44 5.60 -2.16
CA TYR A 252 37.05 4.25 -1.76
C TYR A 252 36.92 3.34 -2.99
N SER A 253 37.39 2.10 -2.87
CA SER A 253 37.18 1.10 -3.92
C SER A 253 35.70 0.75 -4.03
N PHE A 254 35.22 0.43 -5.24
CA PHE A 254 33.82 0.02 -5.45
C PHE A 254 33.42 -1.18 -4.57
N GLY A 255 34.36 -2.11 -4.35
CA GLY A 255 34.16 -3.25 -3.45
C GLY A 255 33.97 -2.83 -2.00
N THR A 256 34.67 -1.80 -1.53
CA THR A 256 34.51 -1.26 -0.18
C THR A 256 33.17 -0.55 -0.03
N ILE A 257 32.71 0.17 -1.06
CA ILE A 257 31.41 0.86 -1.05
C ILE A 257 30.25 -0.15 -0.96
N ILE A 258 30.26 -1.21 -1.76
CA ILE A 258 29.19 -2.23 -1.69
C ILE A 258 29.20 -3.00 -0.37
N ASN A 259 30.39 -3.29 0.17
CA ASN A 259 30.53 -3.98 1.45
C ASN A 259 30.38 -3.05 2.66
N SER A 260 30.13 -1.77 2.45
CA SER A 260 29.83 -0.86 3.55
C SER A 260 28.51 -1.24 4.21
N LYS A 261 28.44 -1.04 5.53
CA LYS A 261 27.29 -1.48 6.32
C LYS A 261 25.99 -0.78 5.90
N VAL A 262 26.07 0.50 5.54
CA VAL A 262 24.93 1.28 5.02
C VAL A 262 24.37 0.62 3.77
N PHE A 263 25.24 0.36 2.79
CA PHE A 263 24.85 -0.23 1.52
C PHE A 263 24.32 -1.67 1.69
N CYS A 264 25.00 -2.49 2.47
CA CYS A 264 24.57 -3.86 2.75
C CYS A 264 23.17 -3.91 3.40
N SER A 265 22.92 -3.06 4.39
CA SER A 265 21.62 -2.96 5.08
C SER A 265 20.50 -2.63 4.09
N GLU A 266 20.73 -1.63 3.24
CA GLU A 266 19.73 -1.18 2.29
C GLU A 266 19.51 -2.15 1.13
N ILE A 267 20.58 -2.77 0.60
CA ILE A 267 20.46 -3.83 -0.42
C ILE A 267 19.60 -4.97 0.14
N ILE A 268 19.81 -5.36 1.40
CA ILE A 268 18.98 -6.39 2.05
C ILE A 268 17.54 -5.93 2.21
N SER A 269 17.29 -4.67 2.57
CA SER A 269 15.95 -4.08 2.62
C SER A 269 15.23 -4.16 1.27
N ILE A 270 15.91 -3.81 0.17
CA ILE A 270 15.35 -3.86 -1.19
C ILE A 270 15.08 -5.29 -1.61
N LEU A 271 16.04 -6.20 -1.41
CA LEU A 271 15.86 -7.62 -1.74
C LEU A 271 14.68 -8.22 -0.97
N CYS A 272 14.55 -7.92 0.34
CA CYS A 272 13.40 -8.34 1.14
C CYS A 272 12.10 -7.74 0.60
N SER A 273 12.12 -6.49 0.18
CA SER A 273 10.96 -5.80 -0.40
C SER A 273 10.53 -6.42 -1.74
N SER A 274 11.48 -6.69 -2.64
CA SER A 274 11.24 -7.38 -3.92
C SER A 274 10.75 -8.82 -3.73
N LEU A 275 11.26 -9.54 -2.73
CA LEU A 275 10.73 -10.85 -2.33
C LEU A 275 9.27 -10.73 -1.85
N GLY A 276 8.96 -9.68 -1.08
CA GLY A 276 7.59 -9.41 -0.65
C GLY A 276 6.62 -9.11 -1.80
N VAL A 277 7.05 -8.31 -2.77
CA VAL A 277 6.30 -8.03 -4.00
C VAL A 277 6.13 -9.29 -4.85
N THR A 278 7.14 -10.16 -4.90
CA THR A 278 7.03 -11.44 -5.62
C THR A 278 6.04 -12.38 -4.95
N LEU A 279 6.05 -12.44 -3.61
CA LEU A 279 5.22 -13.34 -2.81
C LEU A 279 3.74 -12.92 -2.82
N ILE A 280 3.46 -11.62 -2.78
CA ILE A 280 2.08 -11.12 -2.74
C ILE A 280 1.30 -11.40 -4.03
N ILE A 281 1.99 -11.55 -5.17
CA ILE A 281 1.39 -11.80 -6.48
C ILE A 281 0.50 -13.07 -6.48
N PRO A 282 1.05 -14.28 -6.24
CA PRO A 282 0.25 -15.49 -6.24
C PRO A 282 -0.79 -15.51 -5.10
N ILE A 283 -0.47 -14.89 -3.96
CA ILE A 283 -1.38 -14.78 -2.81
C ILE A 283 -2.62 -13.96 -3.21
N THR A 284 -2.42 -12.78 -3.81
CA THR A 284 -3.51 -11.89 -4.21
C THR A 284 -4.34 -12.49 -5.33
N ALA A 285 -3.71 -13.12 -6.32
CA ALA A 285 -4.44 -13.81 -7.38
C ALA A 285 -5.29 -14.96 -6.82
N GLY A 286 -4.75 -15.75 -5.88
CA GLY A 286 -5.45 -16.85 -5.22
C GLY A 286 -6.65 -16.38 -4.40
N ILE A 287 -6.47 -15.36 -3.56
CA ILE A 287 -7.52 -14.82 -2.68
C ILE A 287 -8.59 -14.08 -3.49
N THR A 288 -8.19 -13.28 -4.47
CA THR A 288 -9.14 -12.53 -5.31
C THR A 288 -10.01 -13.47 -6.13
N SER A 289 -9.42 -14.50 -6.74
CA SER A 289 -10.20 -15.51 -7.49
C SER A 289 -11.19 -16.26 -6.59
N TYR A 290 -10.85 -16.52 -5.33
CA TYR A 290 -11.75 -17.15 -4.37
C TYR A 290 -12.92 -16.23 -3.98
N ILE A 291 -12.64 -14.98 -3.60
CA ILE A 291 -13.65 -14.03 -3.09
C ILE A 291 -14.66 -13.65 -4.18
N LEU A 292 -14.19 -13.36 -5.41
CA LEU A 292 -15.07 -12.93 -6.50
C LEU A 292 -16.03 -14.04 -6.94
N LEU A 293 -15.53 -15.28 -7.09
CA LEU A 293 -16.38 -16.40 -7.51
C LEU A 293 -17.27 -16.95 -6.39
N SER A 294 -16.83 -16.89 -5.12
CA SER A 294 -17.69 -17.28 -4.00
C SER A 294 -18.94 -16.41 -3.95
N LYS A 295 -18.81 -15.09 -4.17
CA LYS A 295 -19.96 -14.18 -4.21
C LYS A 295 -20.94 -14.50 -5.35
N LYS A 296 -20.44 -14.92 -6.51
CA LYS A 296 -21.29 -15.39 -7.63
C LYS A 296 -22.11 -16.60 -7.23
N GLN A 297 -21.50 -17.58 -6.55
CA GLN A 297 -22.19 -18.79 -6.10
C GLN A 297 -23.29 -18.49 -5.08
N TYR A 298 -23.08 -17.53 -4.18
CA TYR A 298 -24.14 -17.08 -3.26
C TYR A 298 -25.29 -16.37 -3.99
N ALA A 299 -25.00 -15.49 -4.95
CA ALA A 299 -26.05 -14.81 -5.72
C ALA A 299 -26.90 -15.77 -6.57
N VAL A 300 -26.30 -16.87 -7.05
CA VAL A 300 -27.00 -17.91 -7.82
C VAL A 300 -27.78 -18.87 -6.89
N ALA A 301 -27.29 -19.13 -5.68
CA ALA A 301 -27.97 -20.00 -4.70
C ALA A 301 -29.22 -19.35 -4.07
N ASP A 302 -29.26 -18.02 -3.98
CA ASP A 302 -30.39 -17.25 -3.42
C ASP A 302 -31.54 -16.99 -4.41
N GLY A 303 -31.52 -17.61 -5.61
CA GLY A 303 -32.69 -17.66 -6.50
C GLY A 303 -33.20 -16.32 -7.03
N ASN A 304 -32.42 -15.25 -7.01
CA ASN A 304 -32.84 -13.96 -7.56
C ASN A 304 -32.34 -13.78 -9.00
N SER A 305 -33.15 -14.29 -9.92
CA SER A 305 -33.00 -14.19 -11.37
C SER A 305 -32.90 -12.74 -11.85
N SER A 306 -31.84 -12.47 -12.61
CA SER A 306 -31.84 -11.66 -13.84
C SER A 306 -32.15 -10.16 -13.80
N GLU A 307 -32.45 -9.51 -12.67
CA GLU A 307 -32.88 -8.09 -12.68
C GLU A 307 -31.88 -7.10 -12.05
N ASN A 308 -30.86 -7.56 -11.32
CA ASN A 308 -29.94 -6.67 -10.57
C ASN A 308 -28.54 -6.48 -11.19
N LEU A 309 -28.28 -7.02 -12.39
CA LEU A 309 -27.00 -6.86 -13.07
C LEU A 309 -26.95 -5.61 -13.99
N GLU A 310 -28.09 -5.08 -14.42
CA GLU A 310 -28.16 -3.80 -15.14
C GLU A 310 -27.92 -2.59 -14.23
N HIS A 311 -28.23 -2.70 -12.93
CA HIS A 311 -28.04 -1.59 -12.01
C HIS A 311 -26.58 -1.33 -11.57
N LEU A 312 -25.63 -2.17 -12.00
CA LEU A 312 -24.19 -1.99 -11.78
C LEU A 312 -23.45 -1.38 -12.97
N SER A 313 -24.11 -1.23 -14.14
CA SER A 313 -23.58 -0.49 -15.30
C SER A 313 -24.01 0.98 -15.33
N ASP A 314 -25.03 1.37 -14.56
CA ASP A 314 -25.72 2.65 -14.75
C ASP A 314 -25.24 3.80 -13.83
N SER A 315 -24.05 3.70 -13.25
CA SER A 315 -23.45 4.78 -12.44
C SER A 315 -22.23 5.45 -13.08
N SER A 316 -22.25 5.58 -14.41
CA SER A 316 -21.44 6.52 -15.18
C SER A 316 -22.35 7.23 -16.17
N PRO A 317 -22.74 8.51 -15.96
CA PRO A 317 -23.49 9.25 -16.95
C PRO A 317 -22.58 9.66 -18.12
N ASP A 318 -23.20 9.76 -19.30
CA ASP A 318 -22.73 10.39 -20.54
C ASP A 318 -21.97 9.51 -21.54
N LEU A 319 -22.72 8.86 -22.45
CA LEU A 319 -22.65 8.99 -23.92
C LEU A 319 -23.42 7.84 -24.58
N ALA A 320 -24.70 8.09 -24.87
CA ALA A 320 -25.51 7.29 -25.77
C ALA A 320 -25.78 8.08 -27.06
N ILE A 321 -26.12 7.34 -28.13
CA ILE A 321 -26.45 7.74 -29.53
C ILE A 321 -25.25 7.51 -30.48
N ASP A 322 -25.30 6.69 -31.54
CA ASP A 322 -26.41 6.03 -32.24
C ASP A 322 -25.90 4.73 -32.90
N SER A 323 -26.67 3.65 -32.84
CA SER A 323 -26.41 2.43 -33.61
C SER A 323 -27.65 2.08 -34.43
N ASN A 324 -27.95 2.92 -35.41
CA ASN A 324 -28.76 2.59 -36.57
C ASN A 324 -27.88 2.72 -37.81
N LEU A 325 -27.14 1.66 -38.15
CA LEU A 325 -26.72 1.46 -39.54
C LEU A 325 -26.76 -0.02 -39.89
N ASP A 326 -27.73 -0.29 -40.76
CA ASP A 326 -28.01 -1.50 -41.52
C ASP A 326 -26.86 -2.49 -41.69
N THR A 327 -27.10 -3.69 -41.15
CA THR A 327 -26.48 -4.93 -41.60
C THR A 327 -27.01 -5.31 -42.99
N ASN A 328 -26.48 -4.70 -44.06
CA ASN A 328 -26.58 -5.21 -45.43
C ASN A 328 -25.63 -4.49 -46.40
N LYS A 329 -24.32 -4.74 -46.28
CA LYS A 329 -23.33 -4.62 -47.38
C LYS A 329 -21.94 -4.99 -46.87
N ILE A 330 -21.61 -6.28 -46.86
CA ILE A 330 -20.21 -6.70 -47.03
C ILE A 330 -20.25 -7.88 -47.99
N ASP A 331 -20.27 -7.53 -49.26
CA ASP A 331 -20.10 -8.43 -50.37
C ASP A 331 -18.84 -7.95 -51.10
N ILE A 332 -17.93 -8.90 -51.38
CA ILE A 332 -16.83 -8.81 -52.35
C ILE A 332 -15.68 -7.88 -51.86
N ILE A 333 -14.48 -8.38 -51.59
CA ILE A 333 -13.40 -8.53 -52.59
C ILE A 333 -12.46 -9.67 -52.15
N LYS A 334 -12.44 -10.72 -52.98
CA LYS A 334 -11.32 -11.66 -53.15
C LYS A 334 -10.12 -10.91 -53.73
N GLY A 335 -8.92 -11.37 -53.36
CA GLY A 335 -7.67 -11.43 -54.14
C GLY A 335 -7.38 -10.37 -55.21
N ASP A 336 -6.20 -9.75 -55.12
CA ASP A 336 -5.15 -9.86 -56.16
C ASP A 336 -3.98 -8.93 -55.78
N ASP A 337 -2.81 -9.56 -55.62
CA ASP A 337 -1.57 -9.24 -56.33
C ASP A 337 -1.04 -7.79 -56.51
N ILE A 338 0.24 -7.64 -56.09
CA ILE A 338 1.37 -6.90 -56.73
C ILE A 338 1.51 -5.38 -56.42
N PRO A 339 2.72 -4.76 -56.41
CA PRO A 339 4.09 -5.29 -56.61
C PRO A 339 5.04 -5.23 -55.41
#